data_AF-A0A2L2YV85-F1
#
_entry.id   AF-A0A2L2YV85-F1
#
_cell.length_a   1.000
_cell.length_b   1.000
_cell.length_c   1.000
_cell.angle_alpha   90.00
_cell.angle_beta   90.00
_cell.angle_gamma   90.00
#
_symmetry.space_group_name_H-M   'P 1'
#
loop_
_entity.id
_entity.type
_entity.pdbx_description
1 polymer ?
#
loop_
_entity_poly.entity_id
_entity_poly.type
_entity_poly.pdbx_seq_one_letter_code
_entity_poly.pdbx_strand_id
1 'polypeptide(L)'
;ENSQILLLCPPQYFSTLDYFVAKKLQDELIDLCTEPYSDKTGFCGIPPALVQRYADELQQDIFDVAESLDRERIHSLQLRGRQAVPNDFLADSCCEPVVEANYNSLFDWLISLGLPIYEKLLNKNGCTELYHMIGVTDKDLQRFGIENAKHIRLLKTAIEALHIHIEHCQYIA
;
A
#
# COMPACT_ATOMS: atom_id res chain seq x y z
N GLU A 1 -24.84 -21.87 -19.71
CA GLU A 1 -24.38 -22.53 -18.46
C GLU A 1 -22.98 -21.97 -18.20
N ASN A 2 -22.65 -21.10 -17.25
CA ASN A 2 -23.07 -20.92 -15.85
C ASN A 2 -22.72 -19.47 -15.44
N SER A 3 -23.44 -18.46 -15.95
CA SER A 3 -23.04 -17.04 -15.79
C SER A 3 -23.92 -16.22 -14.85
N GLN A 4 -24.76 -16.86 -14.02
CA GLN A 4 -25.75 -16.15 -13.19
C GLN A 4 -25.90 -16.67 -11.75
N ILE A 5 -24.93 -17.39 -11.19
CA ILE A 5 -25.01 -17.83 -9.78
C ILE A 5 -23.80 -17.32 -8.99
N LEU A 6 -23.77 -16.03 -8.69
CA LEU A 6 -22.99 -15.44 -7.58
C LEU A 6 -23.63 -14.13 -7.06
N LEU A 7 -24.96 -14.02 -7.08
CA LEU A 7 -25.70 -12.86 -6.52
C LEU A 7 -26.35 -13.15 -5.16
N LEU A 8 -25.82 -14.11 -4.39
CA LEU A 8 -26.41 -14.54 -3.13
C LEU A 8 -25.45 -14.27 -1.97
N CYS A 9 -25.50 -13.01 -1.52
CA CYS A 9 -25.10 -12.43 -0.23
C CYS A 9 -24.32 -11.14 -0.48
N PRO A 10 -24.79 -9.96 0.01
CA PRO A 10 -23.88 -8.84 0.18
C PRO A 10 -22.68 -9.32 1.02
N PRO A 11 -21.44 -8.90 0.72
CA PRO A 11 -20.31 -9.20 1.59
C PRO A 11 -20.71 -8.82 3.02
N GLN A 12 -20.64 -9.80 3.93
CA GLN A 12 -20.95 -9.58 5.34
C GLN A 12 -19.73 -8.89 5.94
N TYR A 13 -19.68 -7.57 5.80
CA TYR A 13 -18.70 -6.76 6.50
C TYR A 13 -18.98 -6.83 8.00
N PHE A 14 -17.94 -7.11 8.79
CA PHE A 14 -18.08 -7.24 10.25
C PHE A 14 -18.41 -5.90 10.91
N SER A 15 -18.05 -4.78 10.27
CA SER A 15 -18.32 -3.41 10.71
C SER A 15 -18.41 -2.43 9.55
N THR A 16 -18.86 -1.20 9.84
CA THR A 16 -18.80 -0.08 8.89
C THR A 16 -17.36 0.23 8.46
N LEU A 17 -16.39 0.06 9.36
CA LEU A 17 -14.98 0.26 9.04
C LEU A 17 -14.49 -0.74 7.99
N ASP A 18 -14.83 -2.01 8.14
CA ASP A 18 -14.46 -3.06 7.20
C ASP A 18 -14.98 -2.78 5.79
N TYR A 19 -16.20 -2.25 5.68
CA TYR A 19 -16.73 -1.80 4.39
C TYR A 19 -15.85 -0.73 3.75
N PHE A 20 -15.44 0.30 4.50
CA PHE A 20 -14.63 1.38 3.96
C PHE A 20 -13.20 0.96 3.63
N VAL A 21 -12.60 0.09 4.44
CA VAL A 21 -11.27 -0.49 4.17
C VAL A 21 -11.32 -1.33 2.89
N ALA A 22 -12.28 -2.25 2.78
CA ALA A 22 -12.44 -3.09 1.59
C ALA A 22 -12.71 -2.24 0.34
N LYS A 23 -13.53 -1.19 0.47
CA LYS A 23 -13.80 -0.26 -0.63
C LYS A 23 -12.53 0.48 -1.08
N LYS A 24 -11.71 0.98 -0.15
CA LYS A 24 -10.45 1.61 -0.52
C LYS A 24 -9.50 0.64 -1.21
N LEU A 25 -9.34 -0.59 -0.69
CA LEU A 25 -8.52 -1.61 -1.37
C LEU A 25 -9.01 -1.87 -2.80
N GLN A 26 -10.33 -1.92 -3.01
CA GLN A 26 -10.92 -2.09 -4.33
C GLN A 26 -10.66 -0.88 -5.25
N ASP A 27 -10.92 0.33 -4.77
CA ASP A 27 -10.73 1.58 -5.54
C ASP A 27 -9.25 1.77 -5.93
N GLU A 28 -8.33 1.33 -5.07
CA GLU A 28 -6.88 1.42 -5.28
C GLU A 28 -6.26 0.19 -5.96
N LEU A 29 -7.09 -0.81 -6.28
CA LEU A 29 -6.69 -2.07 -6.91
C LEU A 29 -5.59 -2.83 -6.15
N ILE A 30 -5.65 -2.82 -4.81
CA ILE A 30 -4.72 -3.51 -3.93
C ILE A 30 -5.29 -4.90 -3.59
N ASP A 31 -4.58 -5.96 -3.99
CA ASP A 31 -4.90 -7.34 -3.62
C ASP A 31 -4.04 -7.79 -2.42
N LEU A 32 -4.62 -7.80 -1.22
CA LEU A 32 -3.90 -8.20 -0.01
C LEU A 32 -3.51 -9.69 0.03
N CYS A 33 -4.02 -10.50 -0.90
CA CYS A 33 -3.67 -11.92 -0.99
C CYS A 33 -2.33 -12.15 -1.72
N THR A 34 -1.76 -11.16 -2.40
CA THR A 34 -0.50 -11.32 -3.13
C THR A 34 0.67 -10.75 -2.35
N GLU A 35 1.89 -11.14 -2.72
CA GLU A 35 3.09 -10.43 -2.30
C GLU A 35 2.97 -8.94 -2.67
N PRO A 36 3.45 -8.02 -1.83
CA PRO A 36 4.15 -8.25 -0.56
C PRO A 36 3.22 -8.36 0.67
N TYR A 37 1.90 -8.30 0.49
CA TYR A 37 0.93 -8.23 1.60
C TYR A 37 0.64 -9.57 2.26
N SER A 38 0.74 -10.67 1.51
CA SER A 38 0.61 -12.03 2.02
C SER A 38 1.59 -12.97 1.34
N ASP A 39 2.40 -13.65 2.15
CA ASP A 39 3.35 -14.63 1.63
C ASP A 39 2.68 -15.98 1.28
N LYS A 40 3.46 -16.88 0.69
CA LYS A 40 2.99 -18.23 0.31
C LYS A 40 2.48 -19.09 1.49
N THR A 41 2.89 -18.77 2.72
CA THR A 41 2.50 -19.49 3.94
C THR A 41 1.35 -18.80 4.69
N GLY A 42 0.94 -17.61 4.23
CA GLY A 42 -0.16 -16.84 4.80
C GLY A 42 0.27 -15.80 5.83
N PHE A 43 1.56 -15.56 6.03
CA PHE A 43 2.04 -14.48 6.90
C PHE A 43 1.64 -13.12 6.34
N CYS A 44 1.27 -12.22 7.24
CA CYS A 44 0.93 -10.84 6.93
C CYS A 44 2.19 -10.04 6.63
N GLY A 45 2.22 -9.39 5.47
CA GLY A 45 3.24 -8.43 5.06
C GLY A 45 2.65 -7.05 4.74
N ILE A 46 1.48 -6.72 5.30
CA ILE A 46 0.88 -5.40 5.12
C ILE A 46 1.85 -4.32 5.63
N PRO A 47 2.28 -3.36 4.80
CA PRO A 47 3.24 -2.35 5.22
C PRO A 47 2.57 -1.38 6.21
N PRO A 48 3.25 -1.02 7.33
CA PRO A 48 2.70 -0.06 8.30
C PRO A 48 2.29 1.28 7.68
N ALA A 49 3.00 1.74 6.65
CA ALA A 49 2.67 2.98 5.95
C ALA A 49 1.29 2.94 5.25
N LEU A 50 0.85 1.77 4.78
CA LEU A 50 -0.51 1.62 4.21
C LEU A 50 -1.57 1.76 5.30
N VAL A 51 -1.34 1.15 6.48
CA VAL A 51 -2.23 1.25 7.64
C VAL A 51 -2.33 2.71 8.10
N GLN A 52 -1.19 3.38 8.31
CA GLN A 52 -1.14 4.78 8.73
C GLN A 52 -1.87 5.70 7.74
N ARG A 53 -1.68 5.48 6.43
CA ARG A 53 -2.37 6.26 5.41
C ARG A 53 -3.88 6.03 5.45
N TYR A 54 -4.33 4.77 5.53
CA TYR A 54 -5.75 4.47 5.60
C TYR A 54 -6.40 5.05 6.87
N ALA A 55 -5.70 5.01 8.01
CA ALA A 55 -6.16 5.64 9.25
C ALA A 55 -6.34 7.16 9.10
N ASP A 56 -5.36 7.86 8.51
CA ASP A 56 -5.44 9.30 8.25
C ASP A 56 -6.56 9.66 7.26
N GLU A 57 -6.68 8.92 6.14
CA GLU A 57 -7.67 9.20 5.10
C GLU A 57 -9.11 8.86 5.53
N LEU A 58 -9.30 7.80 6.32
CA LEU A 58 -10.60 7.40 6.86
C LEU A 58 -10.97 8.12 8.15
N GLN A 59 -10.02 8.87 8.74
CA GLN A 59 -10.16 9.51 10.05
C GLN A 59 -10.56 8.51 11.15
N GLN A 60 -9.86 7.37 11.18
CA GLN A 60 -10.10 6.28 12.13
C GLN A 60 -8.84 6.01 12.95
N ASP A 61 -8.99 5.28 14.05
CA ASP A 61 -7.86 4.87 14.87
C ASP A 61 -6.94 3.90 14.11
N ILE A 62 -5.63 4.01 14.34
CA ILE A 62 -4.61 3.17 13.67
C ILE A 62 -4.80 1.69 14.03
N PHE A 63 -5.14 1.37 15.28
CA PHE A 63 -5.35 -0.01 15.72
C PHE A 63 -6.59 -0.62 15.06
N ASP A 64 -7.69 0.13 15.00
CA ASP A 64 -8.92 -0.32 14.34
C ASP A 64 -8.70 -0.56 12.84
N VAL A 65 -7.95 0.32 12.17
CA VAL A 65 -7.62 0.14 10.75
C VAL A 65 -6.66 -1.01 10.52
N ALA A 66 -5.66 -1.22 11.38
CA ALA A 66 -4.76 -2.36 11.31
C ALA A 66 -5.54 -3.68 11.42
N GLU A 67 -6.41 -3.78 12.42
CA GLU A 67 -7.25 -4.97 12.64
C GLU A 67 -8.20 -5.20 11.45
N SER A 68 -8.82 -4.14 10.93
CA SER A 68 -9.72 -4.24 9.78
C SER A 68 -8.99 -4.68 8.49
N LEU A 69 -7.80 -4.15 8.23
CA LEU A 69 -6.96 -4.56 7.10
C LEU A 69 -6.53 -6.03 7.21
N ASP A 70 -6.09 -6.47 8.39
CA ASP A 70 -5.68 -7.86 8.59
C ASP A 70 -6.87 -8.83 8.49
N ARG A 71 -8.03 -8.43 9.02
CA ARG A 71 -9.29 -9.18 8.91
C ARG A 71 -9.73 -9.34 7.44
N GLU A 72 -9.68 -8.27 6.65
CA GLU A 72 -9.99 -8.34 5.22
C GLU A 72 -9.00 -9.25 4.48
N ARG A 73 -7.70 -9.16 4.77
CA ARG A 73 -6.67 -10.05 4.21
C ARG A 73 -6.96 -11.52 4.53
N ILE A 74 -7.22 -11.85 5.80
CA ILE A 74 -7.52 -13.21 6.26
C ILE A 74 -8.76 -13.74 5.55
N HIS A 75 -9.84 -12.95 5.52
CA HIS A 75 -11.09 -13.31 4.88
C HIS A 75 -10.88 -13.57 3.37
N SER A 76 -10.20 -12.67 2.67
CA SER A 76 -9.89 -12.81 1.25
C SER A 76 -8.98 -14.01 0.93
N LEU A 77 -8.03 -14.36 1.82
CA LEU A 77 -7.22 -15.58 1.68
C LEU A 77 -8.06 -16.86 1.86
N GLN A 78 -8.93 -16.88 2.88
CA GLN A 78 -9.81 -18.01 3.16
C GLN A 78 -10.79 -18.29 2.01
N LEU A 79 -11.36 -17.24 1.40
CA LEU A 79 -12.20 -17.37 0.20
C LEU A 79 -11.46 -18.00 -0.98
N ARG A 80 -10.12 -17.89 -1.04
CA ARG A 80 -9.26 -18.51 -2.06
C ARG A 80 -8.71 -19.88 -1.62
N GLY A 81 -9.18 -20.43 -0.49
CA GLY A 81 -8.71 -21.71 0.06
C GLY A 81 -7.26 -21.68 0.55
N ARG A 82 -6.73 -20.49 0.87
CA ARG A 82 -5.36 -20.32 1.38
C ARG A 82 -5.34 -20.17 2.90
N GLN A 83 -4.23 -20.59 3.50
CA GLN A 83 -3.95 -20.32 4.91
C GLN A 83 -3.67 -18.84 5.13
N ALA A 84 -4.02 -18.35 6.32
CA ALA A 84 -3.72 -17.00 6.77
C ALA A 84 -3.26 -17.06 8.23
N VAL A 85 -2.16 -16.40 8.54
CA VAL A 85 -1.65 -16.21 9.89
C VAL A 85 -2.00 -14.79 10.33
N PRO A 86 -2.86 -14.60 11.35
CA PRO A 86 -3.17 -13.28 11.89
C PRO A 86 -1.91 -12.54 12.36
N ASN A 87 -1.91 -11.21 12.27
CA ASN A 87 -0.83 -10.38 12.73
C ASN A 87 -1.26 -9.46 13.87
N ASP A 88 -1.14 -9.96 15.09
CA ASP A 88 -1.49 -9.25 16.32
C ASP A 88 -0.58 -8.03 16.59
N PHE A 89 0.54 -7.89 15.87
CA PHE A 89 1.53 -6.81 16.03
C PHE A 89 1.51 -5.78 14.89
N LEU A 90 0.55 -5.88 13.96
CA LEU A 90 0.49 -4.94 12.82
C LEU A 90 0.29 -3.50 13.28
N ALA A 91 -0.58 -3.29 14.27
CA ALA A 91 -0.84 -1.97 14.83
C ALA A 91 0.39 -1.40 15.55
N ASP A 92 1.07 -2.21 16.36
CA ASP A 92 2.28 -1.80 17.08
C ASP A 92 3.39 -1.36 16.11
N SER A 93 3.53 -2.09 15.00
CA SER A 93 4.50 -1.78 13.94
C SER A 93 4.26 -0.40 13.29
N CYS A 94 3.07 0.17 13.42
CA CYS A 94 2.74 1.51 12.92
C CYS A 94 3.23 2.63 13.83
N CYS A 95 3.63 2.33 15.07
CA CYS A 95 4.15 3.31 16.03
C CYS A 95 5.69 3.34 16.06
N GLU A 96 6.33 2.39 15.39
CA GLU A 96 7.79 2.31 15.30
C GLU A 96 8.37 3.50 14.51
N PRO A 97 9.64 3.87 14.76
CA PRO A 97 10.34 4.87 13.97
C PRO A 97 10.29 4.55 12.48
N VAL A 98 10.30 5.60 11.65
CA VAL A 98 10.25 5.47 10.19
C VAL A 98 11.33 4.48 9.71
N VAL A 99 10.89 3.33 9.23
CA VAL A 99 11.76 2.33 8.61
C VAL A 99 12.29 2.92 7.30
N GLU A 100 13.57 2.67 7.01
CA GLU A 100 14.16 3.08 5.73
C GLU A 100 13.31 2.56 4.56
N ALA A 101 13.04 3.43 3.59
CA ALA A 101 12.28 3.06 2.41
C ALA A 101 12.99 1.94 1.63
N ASN A 102 12.22 1.10 0.94
CA ASN A 102 12.80 0.02 0.16
C ASN A 102 13.19 0.52 -1.23
N TYR A 103 14.48 0.68 -1.49
CA TYR A 103 15.00 1.24 -2.74
C TYR A 103 15.32 0.19 -3.83
N ASN A 104 14.83 -1.05 -3.72
CA ASN A 104 15.13 -2.12 -4.68
C ASN A 104 14.49 -1.90 -6.07
N SER A 105 13.26 -1.40 -6.09
CA SER A 105 12.50 -1.14 -7.32
C SER A 105 11.51 0.01 -7.09
N LEU A 106 10.92 0.54 -8.17
CA LEU A 106 9.89 1.56 -8.06
C LEU A 106 8.68 1.06 -7.25
N PHE A 107 8.27 -0.19 -7.50
CA PHE A 107 7.14 -0.81 -6.80
C PHE A 107 7.44 -1.00 -5.32
N ASP A 108 8.61 -1.55 -4.97
CA ASP A 108 9.01 -1.75 -3.57
C ASP A 108 9.08 -0.43 -2.80
N TRP A 109 9.58 0.63 -3.44
CA TRP A 109 9.63 1.96 -2.87
C TRP A 109 8.23 2.50 -2.61
N LEU A 110 7.32 2.42 -3.58
CA LEU A 110 5.91 2.83 -3.41
C LEU A 110 5.19 2.03 -2.33
N ILE A 111 5.43 0.72 -2.24
CA ILE A 111 4.90 -0.13 -1.17
C ILE A 111 5.36 0.36 0.20
N SER A 112 6.66 0.66 0.35
CA SER A 112 7.23 1.14 1.61
C SER A 112 6.65 2.49 2.07
N LEU A 113 6.20 3.31 1.12
CA LEU A 113 5.51 4.58 1.38
C LEU A 113 4.00 4.42 1.60
N GLY A 114 3.45 3.21 1.46
CA GLY A 114 2.01 2.97 1.48
C GLY A 114 1.28 3.52 0.26
N LEU A 115 1.97 3.83 -0.85
CA LEU A 115 1.43 4.44 -2.06
C LEU A 115 1.50 3.54 -3.33
N PRO A 116 1.21 2.23 -3.26
CA PRO A 116 1.28 1.33 -4.42
C PRO A 116 0.32 1.72 -5.55
N ILE A 117 -0.75 2.44 -5.23
CA ILE A 117 -1.75 2.94 -6.21
C ILE A 117 -1.11 3.74 -7.36
N TYR A 118 0.03 4.39 -7.14
CA TYR A 118 0.66 5.25 -8.14
C TYR A 118 1.56 4.52 -9.14
N GLU A 119 1.87 3.24 -8.95
CA GLU A 119 2.79 2.51 -9.83
C GLU A 119 2.37 2.60 -11.30
N LYS A 120 1.13 2.22 -11.61
CA LYS A 120 0.61 2.24 -12.99
C LYS A 120 0.60 3.66 -13.58
N LEU A 121 0.31 4.65 -12.76
CA LEU A 121 0.28 6.05 -13.18
C LEU A 121 1.67 6.56 -13.53
N LEU A 122 2.66 6.27 -12.69
CA LEU A 122 4.06 6.64 -12.89
C LEU A 122 4.64 5.92 -14.11
N ASN A 123 4.41 4.61 -14.25
CA ASN A 123 4.82 3.83 -15.42
C ASN A 123 4.27 4.43 -16.72
N LYS A 124 2.99 4.82 -16.74
CA LYS A 124 2.35 5.44 -17.91
C LYS A 124 2.98 6.79 -18.29
N ASN A 125 3.55 7.51 -17.33
CA ASN A 125 4.24 8.78 -17.55
C ASN A 125 5.75 8.62 -17.79
N GLY A 126 6.24 7.39 -17.99
CA GLY A 126 7.65 7.10 -18.32
C GLY A 126 8.55 6.85 -17.12
N CYS A 127 8.03 6.95 -15.89
CA CYS A 127 8.75 6.61 -14.67
C CYS A 127 8.61 5.10 -14.42
N THR A 128 9.37 4.27 -15.16
CA THR A 128 9.31 2.80 -15.05
C THR A 128 10.35 2.19 -14.12
N GLU A 129 11.32 2.98 -13.69
CA GLU A 129 12.47 2.56 -12.88
C GLU A 129 12.65 3.58 -11.76
N LEU A 130 13.20 3.15 -10.62
CA LEU A 130 13.27 4.00 -9.44
C LEU A 130 14.09 5.27 -9.69
N TYR A 131 15.20 5.18 -10.45
CA TYR A 131 16.05 6.35 -10.75
C TYR A 131 15.35 7.41 -11.61
N HIS A 132 14.27 7.07 -12.34
CA HIS A 132 13.47 8.06 -13.08
C HIS A 132 12.73 9.01 -12.15
N MET A 133 12.59 8.67 -10.86
CA MET A 133 11.97 9.54 -9.87
C MET A 133 12.91 10.68 -9.45
N ILE A 134 14.22 10.58 -9.72
CA ILE A 134 15.16 11.66 -9.44
C ILE A 134 14.82 12.88 -10.28
N GLY A 135 14.65 14.03 -9.63
CA GLY A 135 14.33 15.30 -10.29
C GLY A 135 12.85 15.48 -10.66
N VAL A 136 11.99 14.50 -10.37
CA VAL A 136 10.53 14.67 -10.47
C VAL A 136 10.07 15.70 -9.44
N THR A 137 9.40 16.75 -9.89
CA THR A 137 8.93 17.84 -9.03
C THR A 137 7.46 17.69 -8.64
N ASP A 138 7.02 18.46 -7.64
CA ASP A 138 5.60 18.54 -7.24
C ASP A 138 4.68 18.85 -8.43
N LYS A 139 5.15 19.70 -9.37
CA LYS A 139 4.39 20.05 -10.59
C LYS A 139 4.29 18.89 -11.56
N ASP A 140 5.33 18.06 -11.65
CA ASP A 140 5.31 16.87 -12.49
C ASP A 140 4.37 15.82 -11.91
N LEU A 141 4.40 15.59 -10.59
CA LEU A 141 3.45 14.71 -9.89
C LEU A 141 1.99 15.12 -10.14
N GLN A 142 1.71 16.42 -10.05
CA GLN A 142 0.39 16.97 -10.39
C GLN A 142 0.04 16.73 -11.85
N ARG A 143 0.99 16.97 -12.77
CA ARG A 143 0.79 16.73 -14.21
C ARG A 143 0.55 15.26 -14.54
N PHE A 144 1.14 14.34 -13.78
CA PHE A 144 0.89 12.90 -13.93
C PHE A 144 -0.53 12.51 -13.51
N GLY A 145 -1.22 13.36 -12.75
CA GLY A 145 -2.59 13.13 -12.25
C GLY A 145 -2.67 12.80 -10.77
N ILE A 146 -1.60 13.05 -9.99
CA ILE A 146 -1.65 12.90 -8.54
C ILE A 146 -2.25 14.18 -7.95
N GLU A 147 -3.47 14.08 -7.42
CA GLU A 147 -4.22 15.24 -6.91
C GLU A 147 -4.16 15.37 -5.37
N ASN A 148 -3.95 14.26 -4.66
CA ASN A 148 -3.91 14.28 -3.19
C ASN A 148 -2.65 15.01 -2.70
N ALA A 149 -2.84 16.18 -2.08
CA ALA A 149 -1.75 17.03 -1.61
C ALA A 149 -0.88 16.38 -0.53
N LYS A 150 -1.45 15.52 0.33
CA LYS A 150 -0.66 14.76 1.32
C LYS A 150 0.25 13.76 0.62
N HIS A 151 -0.25 13.10 -0.44
CA HIS A 151 0.54 12.14 -1.21
C HIS A 151 1.65 12.83 -2.00
N ILE A 152 1.38 13.99 -2.62
CA ILE A 152 2.42 14.80 -3.27
C ILE A 152 3.53 15.16 -2.27
N ARG A 153 3.15 15.64 -1.07
CA ARG A 153 4.12 16.01 -0.04
C ARG A 153 4.96 14.81 0.41
N LEU A 154 4.34 13.64 0.61
CA LEU A 154 5.05 12.42 1.00
C LEU A 154 6.02 11.98 -0.11
N LEU A 155 5.56 11.92 -1.36
CA LEU A 155 6.38 11.55 -2.51
C LEU A 155 7.56 12.51 -2.68
N LYS A 156 7.34 13.82 -2.53
CA LYS A 156 8.41 14.81 -2.59
C LYS A 156 9.51 14.52 -1.57
N THR A 157 9.14 14.38 -0.29
CA THR A 157 10.11 14.07 0.77
C THR A 157 10.84 12.76 0.49
N ALA A 158 10.14 11.75 -0.02
CA ALA A 158 10.73 10.47 -0.35
C ALA A 158 11.67 10.55 -1.57
N ILE A 159 11.38 11.39 -2.56
CA ILE A 159 12.27 11.65 -3.72
C ILE A 159 13.55 12.36 -3.27
N GLU A 160 13.44 13.32 -2.35
CA GLU A 160 14.61 13.98 -1.75
C GLU A 160 15.48 12.96 -0.99
N ALA A 161 14.87 12.05 -0.23
CA ALA A 161 15.60 10.97 0.44
C ALA A 161 16.24 9.97 -0.54
N LEU A 162 15.54 9.62 -1.63
CA LEU A 162 16.06 8.77 -2.70
C LEU A 162 17.31 9.38 -3.35
N HIS A 163 17.31 10.69 -3.58
CA HIS A 163 18.45 11.38 -4.16
C HIS A 163 19.72 11.22 -3.28
N ILE A 164 19.58 11.42 -1.97
CA ILE A 164 20.66 11.23 -0.99
C ILE A 164 21.11 9.76 -0.98
N HIS A 165 20.17 8.80 -0.99
CA HIS A 165 20.49 7.38 -0.99
C HIS A 165 21.32 6.97 -2.22
N ILE A 166 20.93 7.43 -3.41
CA ILE A 166 21.65 7.13 -4.64
C ILE A 166 23.04 7.78 -4.65
N GLU A 167 23.18 9.04 -4.21
CA GLU A 167 24.49 9.67 -4.09
C GLU A 167 25.39 8.87 -3.14
N HIS A 168 24.91 8.49 -1.96
CA HIS A 168 25.65 7.66 -1.01
C HIS A 168 26.09 6.32 -1.61
N CYS A 169 25.22 5.62 -2.35
CA CYS A 169 25.57 4.37 -3.00
C CYS A 169 26.62 4.55 -4.14
N GLN A 170 26.61 5.68 -4.83
CA GLN A 170 27.60 5.99 -5.88
C GLN A 170 29.01 6.25 -5.32
N TYR A 171 29.14 6.66 -4.06
CA TYR A 171 30.45 6.89 -3.42
C TYR A 171 31.04 5.66 -2.73
N ILE A 172 30.30 4.55 -2.68
CA ILE A 172 30.73 3.28 -2.04
C ILE A 172 31.14 2.22 -3.09
N ALA A 173 30.93 2.49 -4.39
CA ALA A 173 31.34 1.65 -5.51
C ALA A 173 32.70 2.08 -6.11
#